data_AF-X8E0N5-F1
#
_entry.id   AF-X8E0N5-F1
#
_cell.length_a   1.000
_cell.length_b   1.000
_cell.length_c   1.000
_cell.angle_alpha   90.00
_cell.angle_beta   90.00
_cell.angle_gamma   90.00
#
_symmetry.space_group_name_H-M   'P 1'
#
loop_
_entity.id
_entity.type
_entity.pdbx_description
1 polymer ?
#
loop_
_entity_poly.entity_id
_entity_poly.type
_entity_poly.pdbx_seq_one_letter_code
_entity_poly.pdbx_strand_id
1 'polypeptide(L)'
;MTTQLRQAIACAAAVLAEAGIGSARYDAEELAAHLAGVERGRLPLLDPPDEQFFDQYRDLVSARSRRVPLQHLTGTVAFGPVTLQVGPGVFIPRPETEAMLEWACTQQLGRAGNR
;
A
#
# COMPACT_ATOMS: atom_id res chain seq x y z
N MET A 1 20.71 -2.64 0.89
CA MET A 1 19.70 -3.26 1.78
C MET A 1 20.46 -4.12 2.75
N THR A 2 20.29 -3.90 4.05
CA THR A 2 20.96 -4.70 5.07
C THR A 2 20.56 -6.17 4.97
N THR A 3 21.43 -7.08 5.41
CA THR A 3 21.17 -8.52 5.39
C THR A 3 19.94 -8.86 6.23
N GLN A 4 19.77 -8.21 7.38
CA GLN A 4 18.64 -8.41 8.28
C GLN A 4 17.30 -8.00 7.64
N LEU A 5 17.23 -6.82 7.01
CA LEU A 5 16.01 -6.38 6.32
C LEU A 5 15.67 -7.30 5.13
N ARG A 6 16.69 -7.74 4.37
CA ARG A 6 16.50 -8.70 3.27
C ARG A 6 15.87 -10.00 3.76
N GLN A 7 16.36 -10.51 4.89
CA GLN A 7 15.87 -11.74 5.49
C GLN A 7 14.46 -11.57 6.05
N ALA A 8 14.17 -10.45 6.71
CA ALA A 8 12.83 -10.12 7.18
C ALA A 8 11.81 -10.09 6.04
N ILE A 9 12.14 -9.45 4.91
CA ILE A 9 11.27 -9.41 3.72
C ILE A 9 11.11 -10.81 3.11
N ALA A 10 12.16 -11.63 3.09
CA ALA A 10 12.06 -13.01 2.60
C ALA A 10 11.14 -13.86 3.47
N CYS A 11 11.28 -13.78 4.80
CA CYS A 11 10.39 -14.46 5.75
C CYS A 11 8.94 -13.99 5.62
N ALA A 12 8.73 -12.67 5.52
CA ALA A 12 7.40 -12.11 5.31
C ALA A 12 6.76 -12.60 4.01
N ALA A 13 7.51 -12.61 2.90
CA ALA A 13 7.03 -13.12 1.62
C ALA A 13 6.63 -14.60 1.70
N ALA A 14 7.35 -15.43 2.45
CA ALA A 14 6.97 -16.83 2.68
C ALA A 14 5.63 -16.93 3.45
N VAL A 15 5.48 -16.18 4.55
CA VAL A 15 4.24 -16.14 5.35
C VAL A 15 3.04 -15.70 4.51
N LEU A 16 3.21 -14.66 3.68
CA LEU A 16 2.14 -14.15 2.82
C LEU A 16 1.80 -15.15 1.71
N ALA A 17 2.79 -15.83 1.13
CA ALA A 17 2.57 -16.87 0.13
C ALA A 17 1.79 -18.06 0.72
N GLU A 18 2.14 -18.51 1.93
CA GLU A 18 1.41 -19.55 2.66
C GLU A 18 -0.05 -19.16 2.96
N ALA A 19 -0.31 -17.87 3.19
CA ALA A 19 -1.66 -17.32 3.34
C ALA A 19 -2.45 -17.21 2.02
N GLY A 20 -1.84 -17.59 0.88
CA GLY A 20 -2.44 -17.57 -0.45
C GLY A 20 -2.42 -16.20 -1.12
N ILE A 21 -1.51 -15.30 -0.74
CA ILE A 21 -1.37 -13.98 -1.38
C ILE A 21 -0.47 -14.10 -2.61
N GLY A 22 -1.06 -13.90 -3.80
CA GLY A 22 -0.33 -14.01 -5.07
C GLY A 22 0.80 -13.00 -5.26
N SER A 23 0.70 -11.82 -4.63
CA SER A 23 1.69 -10.74 -4.67
C SER A 23 2.64 -10.73 -3.46
N ALA A 24 2.83 -11.87 -2.78
CA ALA A 24 3.48 -11.96 -1.46
C ALA A 24 4.80 -11.19 -1.33
N ARG A 25 5.72 -11.32 -2.31
CA ARG A 25 7.00 -10.62 -2.28
C ARG A 25 6.84 -9.11 -2.42
N TYR A 26 5.97 -8.69 -3.34
CA TYR A 26 5.66 -7.28 -3.57
C TYR A 26 5.06 -6.65 -2.31
N ASP A 27 4.05 -7.30 -1.72
CA ASP A 27 3.40 -6.83 -0.50
C ASP A 27 4.38 -6.73 0.67
N ALA A 28 5.28 -7.72 0.84
CA ALA A 28 6.30 -7.68 1.87
C ALA A 28 7.26 -6.49 1.72
N GLU A 29 7.66 -6.16 0.49
CA GLU A 29 8.51 -5.01 0.21
C GLU A 29 7.76 -3.67 0.38
N GLU A 30 6.52 -3.57 -0.09
CA GLU A 30 5.69 -2.36 0.08
C GLU A 30 5.42 -2.07 1.56
N LEU A 31 5.12 -3.08 2.38
CA LEU A 31 4.93 -2.89 3.82
C LEU A 31 6.20 -2.38 4.52
N ALA A 32 7.38 -2.89 4.12
CA ALA A 32 8.65 -2.42 4.67
C ALA A 32 8.94 -0.98 4.24
N ALA A 33 8.66 -0.65 2.98
CA ALA A 33 8.86 0.69 2.43
C ALA A 33 7.94 1.71 3.09
N HIS A 34 6.67 1.33 3.26
CA HIS A 34 5.66 2.13 3.97
C HIS A 34 6.11 2.44 5.40
N LEU A 35 6.51 1.42 6.17
CA LEU A 35 6.94 1.60 7.55
C LEU A 35 8.21 2.46 7.66
N ALA A 36 9.10 2.36 6.67
CA ALA A 36 10.32 3.17 6.60
C ALA A 36 10.07 4.59 6.05
N GLY A 37 8.86 4.91 5.61
CA GLY A 37 8.52 6.21 5.02
C GLY A 37 9.23 6.50 3.69
N VAL A 38 9.60 5.46 2.93
CA VAL A 38 10.31 5.58 1.66
C VAL A 38 9.61 4.83 0.54
N GLU A 39 10.00 5.12 -0.70
CA GLU A 39 9.59 4.30 -1.85
C GLU A 39 10.28 2.94 -1.83
N ARG A 40 9.62 1.89 -2.33
CA ARG A 40 10.16 0.52 -2.41
C ARG A 40 11.55 0.47 -3.05
N GLY A 41 11.78 1.23 -4.12
CA GLY A 41 13.06 1.31 -4.81
C GLY A 41 14.21 1.85 -3.95
N ARG A 42 13.92 2.51 -2.83
CA ARG A 42 14.90 3.06 -1.87
C ARG A 42 15.20 2.14 -0.70
N LEU A 43 14.48 1.03 -0.52
CA LEU A 43 14.81 0.01 0.49
C LEU A 43 16.29 -0.42 0.47
N PRO A 44 16.96 -0.52 -0.69
CA PRO A 44 18.39 -0.81 -0.72
C PRO A 44 19.31 0.24 -0.13
N LEU A 45 18.83 1.47 0.02
CA LEU A 45 19.62 2.62 0.48
C LEU A 45 19.38 2.93 1.97
N LEU A 46 18.45 2.22 2.61
CA LEU A 46 18.16 2.41 4.03
C LEU A 46 19.31 1.96 4.93
N ASP A 47 19.53 2.75 5.96
CA ASP A 47 20.30 2.35 7.13
C ASP A 47 19.63 1.14 7.84
N PRO A 48 20.39 0.37 8.65
CA PRO A 48 19.82 -0.72 9.42
C PRO A 48 18.66 -0.24 10.30
N PRO A 49 17.45 -0.83 10.16
CA PRO A 49 16.33 -0.52 11.03
C PRO A 49 16.58 -1.03 12.46
N ASP A 50 15.91 -0.40 13.43
CA ASP A 50 15.92 -0.82 14.83
C ASP A 50 14.93 -1.98 15.10
N GLU A 51 14.93 -2.49 16.33
CA GLU A 51 14.01 -3.57 16.73
C GLU A 51 12.54 -3.16 16.66
N GLN A 52 12.24 -1.89 16.97
CA GLN A 52 10.87 -1.35 16.94
C GLN A 52 10.28 -1.37 15.53
N PHE A 53 11.10 -1.13 14.50
CA PHE A 53 10.72 -1.32 13.10
C PHE A 53 10.34 -2.78 12.83
N PHE A 54 11.15 -3.74 13.29
CA PHE A 54 10.87 -5.16 13.03
C PHE A 54 9.62 -5.66 13.77
N ASP A 55 9.30 -5.14 14.94
CA ASP A 55 8.03 -5.39 15.64
C ASP A 55 6.84 -4.92 14.82
N GLN A 56 6.82 -3.63 14.44
CA GLN A 56 5.74 -3.05 13.64
C GLN A 56 5.60 -3.72 12.27
N TYR A 57 6.73 -4.10 11.65
CA TYR A 57 6.72 -4.83 10.39
C TYR A 57 6.05 -6.20 10.52
N ARG A 58 6.31 -6.94 11.61
CA ARG A 58 5.64 -8.22 11.88
C ARG A 58 4.13 -8.04 12.06
N ASP A 59 3.70 -6.97 12.72
CA ASP A 59 2.28 -6.67 12.90
C ASP A 59 1.58 -6.41 11.56
N LEU A 60 2.20 -5.62 10.68
CA LEU A 60 1.69 -5.37 9.32
C LEU A 60 1.60 -6.66 8.49
N VAL A 61 2.63 -7.51 8.54
CA VAL A 61 2.63 -8.81 7.84
C VAL A 61 1.55 -9.74 8.39
N SER A 62 1.36 -9.77 9.71
CA SER A 62 0.31 -10.54 10.40
C SER A 62 -1.09 -10.06 10.00
N ALA A 63 -1.31 -8.75 9.92
CA ALA A 63 -2.57 -8.20 9.43
C ALA A 63 -2.78 -8.56 7.95
N ARG A 64 -1.74 -8.44 7.13
CA ARG A 64 -1.81 -8.76 5.70
C ARG A 64 -2.11 -10.22 5.43
N SER A 65 -1.52 -11.14 6.19
CA SER A 65 -1.76 -12.59 6.09
C SER A 65 -3.21 -12.97 6.42
N ARG A 66 -3.88 -12.20 7.27
CA ARG A 66 -5.33 -12.28 7.53
C ARG A 66 -6.20 -11.67 6.42
N ARG A 67 -5.60 -11.38 5.27
CA ARG A 67 -6.22 -10.77 4.08
C ARG A 67 -6.76 -9.36 4.28
N VAL A 68 -6.20 -8.60 5.23
CA VAL A 68 -6.41 -7.15 5.24
C VAL A 68 -5.82 -6.57 3.95
N PRO A 69 -6.54 -5.75 3.17
CA PRO A 69 -6.02 -5.16 1.95
C PRO A 69 -4.74 -4.36 2.21
N LEU A 70 -3.75 -4.49 1.32
CA LEU A 70 -2.46 -3.79 1.44
C LEU A 70 -2.64 -2.28 1.62
N GLN A 71 -3.56 -1.69 0.87
CA GLN A 71 -3.85 -0.25 0.89
C GLN A 71 -4.36 0.24 2.25
N HIS A 72 -5.13 -0.59 2.97
CA HIS A 72 -5.57 -0.25 4.32
C HIS A 72 -4.42 -0.25 5.32
N LEU A 73 -3.38 -1.04 5.06
CA LEU A 73 -2.19 -1.13 5.91
C LEU A 73 -1.20 -0.01 5.58
N THR A 74 -1.08 0.37 4.30
CA THR A 74 -0.22 1.48 3.86
C THR A 74 -0.89 2.86 3.98
N GLY A 75 -2.15 2.89 4.39
CA GLY A 75 -2.95 4.09 4.52
C GLY A 75 -3.15 4.86 3.21
N THR A 76 -2.84 4.26 2.04
CA THR A 76 -2.83 4.95 0.75
C THR A 76 -3.33 4.08 -0.40
N VAL A 77 -4.01 4.69 -1.36
CA VAL A 77 -4.39 4.07 -2.64
C VAL A 77 -4.16 5.02 -3.80
N ALA A 78 -3.68 4.50 -4.92
CA ALA A 78 -3.63 5.25 -6.17
C ALA A 78 -5.04 5.34 -6.78
N PHE A 79 -5.42 6.53 -7.25
CA PHE A 79 -6.69 6.78 -7.93
C PHE A 79 -6.43 7.72 -9.12
N GLY A 80 -6.27 7.14 -10.31
CA GLY A 80 -5.79 7.88 -11.47
C GLY A 80 -4.44 8.58 -11.20
N PRO A 81 -4.31 9.91 -11.41
CA PRO A 81 -3.06 10.64 -11.19
C PRO A 81 -2.81 11.06 -9.73
N VAL A 82 -3.70 10.73 -8.78
CA VAL A 82 -3.62 11.18 -7.38
C VAL A 82 -3.50 10.01 -6.39
N THR A 83 -2.87 10.25 -5.24
CA THR A 83 -2.79 9.29 -4.12
C THR A 83 -3.75 9.73 -3.01
N LEU A 84 -4.69 8.87 -2.65
CA LEU A 84 -5.67 9.12 -1.58
C LEU A 84 -5.23 8.44 -0.29
N GLN A 85 -5.46 9.09 0.85
CA GLN A 85 -5.31 8.46 2.16
C GLN A 85 -6.53 7.58 2.44
N VAL A 86 -6.32 6.34 2.88
CA VAL A 86 -7.38 5.37 3.21
C VAL A 86 -7.19 4.82 4.62
N GLY A 87 -8.29 4.48 5.28
CA GLY A 87 -8.30 3.88 6.61
C GLY A 87 -9.46 2.90 6.78
N PRO A 88 -9.58 2.25 7.95
CA PRO A 88 -10.67 1.30 8.22
C PRO A 88 -12.04 1.97 8.03
N GLY A 89 -12.87 1.42 7.14
CA GLY A 89 -14.21 1.95 6.82
C GLY A 89 -14.29 2.81 5.55
N VAL A 90 -13.18 3.01 4.83
CA VAL A 90 -13.16 3.76 3.56
C VAL A 90 -13.09 2.80 2.37
N PHE A 91 -13.94 3.04 1.37
CA PHE A 91 -14.07 2.21 0.17
C PHE A 91 -12.76 2.24 -0.63
N ILE A 92 -12.17 1.06 -0.90
CA ILE A 92 -11.06 0.95 -1.87
C ILE A 92 -11.66 1.20 -3.26
N PRO A 93 -11.21 2.23 -4.02
CA PRO A 93 -11.70 2.48 -5.37
C PRO A 93 -11.55 1.22 -6.23
N ARG A 94 -12.63 0.81 -6.88
CA ARG A 94 -12.61 -0.30 -7.83
C ARG A 94 -12.51 0.24 -9.26
N PRO A 95 -12.05 -0.56 -10.25
CA PRO A 95 -11.96 -0.13 -11.64
C PRO A 95 -13.27 0.46 -12.18
N GLU A 96 -14.41 -0.04 -11.71
CA GLU A 96 -15.72 0.46 -12.10
C GLU A 96 -15.98 1.91 -11.60
N THR A 97 -15.33 2.34 -10.51
CA THR A 97 -15.43 3.71 -9.97
C THR A 97 -14.50 4.69 -10.69
N GLU A 98 -13.37 4.22 -11.22
CA GLU A 98 -12.48 5.02 -12.07
C GLU A 98 -13.16 5.43 -13.38
N ALA A 99 -13.92 4.52 -14.00
CA ALA A 99 -14.72 4.82 -15.19
C ALA A 99 -15.79 5.91 -14.93
N MET A 100 -16.36 5.98 -13.71
CA MET A 100 -17.29 7.06 -13.34
C MET A 100 -16.60 8.41 -13.18
N LEU A 101 -15.36 8.46 -12.66
CA LEU A 101 -14.57 9.69 -12.60
C LEU A 101 -14.23 10.19 -14.01
N GLU A 102 -13.79 9.30 -14.88
CA GLU A 102 -13.42 9.63 -16.26
C GLU A 102 -14.62 10.18 -17.04
N TRP A 103 -15.81 9.56 -16.86
CA TRP A 103 -17.07 10.10 -17.37
C TRP A 103 -17.40 11.48 -16.80
N ALA A 104 -17.30 11.67 -15.47
CA ALA A 104 -17.64 12.93 -14.82
C ALA A 104 -16.71 14.10 -15.22
N CYS A 105 -15.41 13.85 -15.40
CA CYS A 105 -14.46 14.86 -15.89
C CYS A 105 -14.72 15.27 -17.34
N THR A 106 -15.36 14.40 -18.14
CA THR A 106 -15.76 14.71 -19.52
C THR A 106 -17.03 15.57 -19.57
N GLN A 107 -17.79 15.65 -18.47
CA GLN A 107 -18.99 16.46 -18.38
C GLN A 107 -18.61 17.93 -18.10
N GLN A 108 -18.81 18.78 -19.10
CA GLN A 108 -18.70 20.23 -18.93
C GLN A 108 -19.90 20.71 -18.11
N LEU A 109 -19.75 20.78 -16.78
CA LEU A 109 -20.76 21.39 -15.92
C LEU A 109 -20.91 22.85 -16.34
N GLY A 110 -22.02 23.15 -17.03
CA GLY A 110 -22.33 24.49 -17.47
C GLY A 110 -22.21 25.45 -16.30
N ARG A 111 -21.39 26.49 -16.45
CA ARG A 111 -21.27 27.55 -15.43
C ARG A 111 -22.68 28.01 -15.11
N ALA A 112 -23.12 27.80 -13.87
CA ALA A 112 -24.34 28.42 -13.38
C ALA A 112 -24.18 29.92 -13.61
N GLY A 113 -24.96 30.42 -14.57
CA GLY A 113 -24.92 31.80 -15.01
C GLY A 113 -25.16 32.73 -13.83
N ASN A 114 -24.28 33.72 -13.75
CA ASN A 114 -24.38 34.92 -12.94
C ASN A 114 -25.82 35.49 -12.93
N ARG A 115 -26.35 35.74 -11.74
CA ARG A 115 -27.35 36.79 -11.49
C ARG A 115 -26.88 37.61 -10.32
#